data_AF-A0A8S9HAZ4-F1
#
_entry.id   AF-A0A8S9HAZ4-F1
#
_cell.length_a   1.000
_cell.length_b   1.000
_cell.length_c   1.000
_cell.angle_alpha   90.00
_cell.angle_beta   90.00
_cell.angle_gamma   90.00
#
_symmetry.space_group_name_H-M   'P 1'
#
loop_
_entity.id
_entity.type
_entity.pdbx_description
1 polymer ?
#
loop_
_entity_poly.entity_id
_entity_poly.type
_entity_poly.pdbx_seq_one_letter_code
_entity_poly.pdbx_strand_id
1 'polypeptide(L)'
;MEEELRDKKAQKDYYNMETVDEEDTYDYLLGKRYFICKDFENDGLHFRQPWVTAIHEEVERLKERYHEQAKLLRKCQALKDQVRMLQDEVRMLLMRVCELERVL
;
A
#
# COMPACT_ATOMS: atom_id res chain seq x y z
N MET A 1 41.00 -9.10 -21.12
CA MET A 1 41.88 -8.05 -20.57
C MET A 1 41.13 -6.77 -20.23
N GLU A 2 40.58 -6.02 -21.20
CA GLU A 2 39.79 -4.80 -20.89
C GLU A 2 38.47 -5.08 -20.18
N GLU A 3 37.79 -6.18 -20.53
CA GLU A 3 36.54 -6.59 -19.90
C GLU A 3 36.73 -6.99 -18.43
N GLU A 4 37.77 -7.77 -18.15
CA GLU A 4 38.16 -8.11 -16.77
C GLU A 4 38.60 -6.87 -15.96
N LEU A 5 39.18 -5.85 -16.61
CA LEU A 5 39.50 -4.58 -15.98
C LEU A 5 38.23 -3.76 -15.68
N ARG A 6 37.21 -3.84 -16.53
CA ARG A 6 35.89 -3.23 -16.30
C ARG A 6 35.14 -3.93 -15.17
N ASP A 7 35.18 -5.25 -15.11
CA ASP A 7 34.54 -6.03 -14.04
C ASP A 7 35.23 -5.82 -12.69
N LYS A 8 36.57 -5.82 -12.67
CA LYS A 8 37.33 -5.49 -11.44
C LYS A 8 37.10 -4.06 -10.99
N LYS A 9 36.89 -3.13 -11.92
CA LYS A 9 36.51 -1.75 -11.60
C LYS A 9 35.09 -1.68 -11.05
N ALA A 10 34.12 -2.33 -11.68
CA ALA A 10 32.75 -2.41 -11.20
C ALA A 10 32.65 -3.06 -9.81
N GLN A 11 33.44 -4.10 -9.56
CA GLN A 11 33.51 -4.79 -8.27
C GLN A 11 34.19 -3.95 -7.20
N LYS A 12 35.20 -3.14 -7.57
CA LYS A 12 35.82 -2.17 -6.66
C LYS A 12 34.88 -1.00 -6.35
N ASP A 13 34.12 -0.53 -7.34
CA ASP A 13 33.12 0.53 -7.18
C ASP A 13 31.92 0.05 -6.33
N TYR A 14 31.58 -1.25 -6.39
CA TYR A 14 30.59 -1.90 -5.51
C TYR A 14 31.07 -1.99 -4.05
N TYR A 15 32.32 -2.39 -3.82
CA TYR A 15 32.90 -2.49 -2.47
C TYR A 15 33.24 -1.14 -1.84
N ASN A 16 33.57 -0.12 -2.64
CA ASN A 16 33.78 1.25 -2.14
C ASN A 16 32.47 2.02 -1.85
N MET A 17 31.30 1.39 -2.03
CA MET A 17 30.02 1.95 -1.58
C MET A 17 29.90 1.98 -0.04
N GLU A 18 30.84 1.38 0.71
CA GLU A 18 30.84 1.31 2.18
C GLU A 18 31.66 2.40 2.89
N THR A 19 32.32 3.33 2.19
CA THR A 19 32.92 4.52 2.84
C THR A 19 32.22 5.78 2.36
N VAL A 20 30.91 5.80 2.55
CA VAL A 20 30.20 7.07 2.53
C VAL A 20 30.36 7.64 3.94
N ASP A 21 30.94 8.83 4.03
CA ASP A 21 31.13 9.53 5.30
C ASP A 21 29.85 9.41 6.13
N GLU A 22 29.97 8.97 7.38
CA GLU A 22 28.85 8.69 8.30
C GLU A 22 27.88 9.87 8.49
N GLU A 23 28.22 11.04 7.94
CA GLU A 23 27.45 12.27 8.01
C GLU A 23 26.48 12.49 6.84
N ASP A 24 26.57 11.79 5.70
CA ASP A 24 25.71 12.11 4.53
C ASP A 24 25.46 10.97 3.48
N THR A 25 25.14 9.74 3.90
CA THR A 25 24.73 8.64 2.97
C THR A 25 23.23 8.57 2.70
N TYR A 26 22.62 9.71 2.46
CA TYR A 26 21.42 9.83 1.62
C TYR A 26 21.55 11.10 0.78
N ASP A 27 22.57 11.16 -0.08
CA ASP A 27 22.84 12.36 -0.86
C ASP A 27 22.20 12.31 -2.27
N TYR A 28 21.03 12.93 -2.37
CA TYR A 28 20.30 13.20 -3.61
C TYR A 28 20.40 14.69 -3.99
N LEU A 29 21.55 15.16 -4.49
CA LEU A 29 21.68 16.56 -4.93
C LEU A 29 21.07 16.82 -6.32
N LEU A 30 20.70 18.05 -6.72
CA LEU A 30 20.84 19.36 -6.06
C LEU A 30 19.46 20.07 -6.03
N GLY A 31 19.09 20.64 -4.88
CA GLY A 31 17.80 21.35 -4.68
C GLY A 31 16.89 20.81 -3.56
N LYS A 32 17.45 20.14 -2.55
CA LYS A 32 16.85 19.73 -1.25
C LYS A 32 15.39 19.22 -1.28
N ARG A 33 15.24 17.89 -1.26
CA ARG A 33 13.96 17.14 -1.30
C ARG A 33 13.66 16.44 0.04
N TYR A 34 13.56 17.22 1.10
CA TYR A 34 13.12 16.75 2.42
C TYR A 34 11.81 17.44 2.75
N PHE A 35 10.87 16.74 3.39
CA PHE A 35 9.81 17.42 4.12
C PHE A 35 10.43 17.91 5.43
N ILE A 36 10.44 19.23 5.63
CA ILE A 36 10.83 19.82 6.91
C ILE A 36 9.53 19.91 7.72
N CYS A 37 9.51 19.34 8.92
CA CYS A 37 8.43 19.58 9.88
C CYS A 37 8.24 21.10 10.00
N LYS A 38 7.01 21.61 9.93
CA LYS A 38 6.78 23.08 10.01
C LYS A 38 7.39 23.70 11.27
N ASP A 39 7.48 22.90 12.33
CA ASP A 39 8.02 23.27 13.64
C ASP A 39 9.40 22.63 13.88
N PHE A 40 10.17 22.35 12.82
CA PHE A 40 11.49 21.71 12.95
C PHE A 40 12.43 22.53 13.84
N GLU A 41 12.86 21.93 14.94
CA GLU A 41 13.97 22.41 15.78
C GLU A 41 15.18 21.49 15.61
N ASN A 42 16.39 22.06 15.56
CA ASN A 42 17.62 21.26 15.51
C ASN A 42 18.03 20.82 16.92
N ASP A 43 17.10 20.12 17.59
CA ASP A 43 17.18 19.67 18.98
C ASP A 43 17.66 18.21 19.12
N GLY A 44 17.97 17.55 17.99
CA GLY A 44 18.35 16.14 17.95
C GLY A 44 17.17 15.16 18.08
N LEU A 45 15.93 15.64 18.20
CA LEU A 45 14.70 14.83 18.26
C LEU A 45 13.94 14.82 16.94
N HIS A 46 14.22 15.77 16.04
CA HIS A 46 13.58 15.87 14.73
C HIS A 46 14.29 15.02 13.67
N PHE A 47 13.60 14.00 13.14
CA PHE A 47 14.11 13.14 12.07
C PHE A 47 14.03 13.82 10.70
N ARG A 48 15.16 13.89 9.98
CA ARG A 48 15.18 14.14 8.53
C ARG A 48 14.94 12.81 7.81
N GLN A 49 13.72 12.53 7.37
CA GLN A 49 13.46 11.41 6.47
C GLN A 49 13.60 11.85 5.00
N PRO A 50 14.33 11.11 4.16
CA PRO A 50 14.32 11.32 2.71
C PRO A 50 12.89 11.16 2.16
N TRP A 51 12.50 12.05 1.24
CA TRP A 51 11.17 12.00 0.62
C TRP A 51 10.86 10.61 0.03
N VAL A 52 11.84 9.99 -0.63
CA VAL A 52 11.67 8.66 -1.25
C VAL A 52 11.26 7.60 -0.23
N THR A 53 11.84 7.60 0.97
CA THR A 53 11.54 6.62 2.03
C THR A 53 10.13 6.83 2.57
N ALA A 54 9.78 8.07 2.91
CA ALA A 54 8.45 8.39 3.43
C ALA A 54 7.33 8.05 2.42
N ILE A 55 7.54 8.30 1.13
CA ILE A 55 6.56 7.91 0.10
C ILE A 55 6.47 6.40 -0.04
N HIS A 56 7.59 5.70 0.02
CA HIS A 56 7.58 4.25 -0.06
C HIS A 56 6.75 3.64 1.08
N GLU A 57 7.00 4.06 2.32
CA GLU A 57 6.23 3.65 3.50
C GLU A 57 4.73 3.95 3.36
N GLU A 58 4.38 5.16 2.91
CA GLU A 58 3.00 5.56 2.70
C GLU A 58 2.30 4.76 1.60
N VAL A 59 3.02 4.42 0.52
CA VAL A 59 2.50 3.58 -0.56
C VAL A 59 2.26 2.15 -0.06
N GLU A 60 3.17 1.57 0.70
CA GLU A 60 2.97 0.23 1.28
C GLU A 60 1.78 0.20 2.25
N ARG A 61 1.68 1.21 3.14
CA ARG A 61 0.52 1.37 4.02
C ARG A 61 -0.79 1.52 3.25
N LEU A 62 -0.76 2.23 2.12
CA LEU A 62 -1.95 2.39 1.28
C LEU A 62 -2.34 1.09 0.56
N LYS A 63 -1.36 0.29 0.10
CA LYS A 63 -1.60 -1.03 -0.51
C LYS A 63 -2.31 -1.95 0.47
N GLU A 64 -1.86 -2.03 1.72
CA GLU A 64 -2.50 -2.85 2.74
C GLU A 64 -3.96 -2.47 2.96
N ARG A 65 -4.23 -1.16 3.13
CA ARG A 65 -5.60 -0.64 3.27
C ARG A 65 -6.46 -0.95 2.05
N TYR A 66 -5.90 -0.78 0.84
CA TYR A 66 -6.59 -1.09 -0.40
C TYR A 66 -6.95 -2.58 -0.50
N HIS A 67 -6.02 -3.47 -0.14
CA HIS A 67 -6.27 -4.91 -0.15
C HIS A 67 -7.38 -5.30 0.83
N GLU A 68 -7.41 -4.69 2.02
CA GLU A 68 -8.49 -4.95 2.98
C GLU A 68 -9.84 -4.43 2.48
N GLN A 69 -9.88 -3.21 1.93
CA GLN A 69 -11.08 -2.67 1.29
C GLN A 69 -11.57 -3.55 0.14
N ALA A 70 -10.67 -4.09 -0.70
CA ALA A 70 -11.03 -4.98 -1.78
C ALA A 70 -11.64 -6.30 -1.27
N LYS A 71 -11.15 -6.85 -0.15
CA LYS A 71 -11.76 -8.03 0.49
C LYS A 71 -13.15 -7.70 1.02
N LEU A 72 -13.31 -6.57 1.70
CA LEU A 72 -14.61 -6.12 2.22
C LEU A 72 -15.62 -5.92 1.08
N LEU A 73 -15.21 -5.32 -0.04
CA LEU A 73 -16.07 -5.14 -1.21
C LEU A 73 -16.59 -6.48 -1.75
N ARG A 74 -15.73 -7.50 -1.85
CA ARG A 74 -16.15 -8.85 -2.25
C ARG A 74 -17.16 -9.46 -1.28
N LYS A 75 -16.93 -9.32 0.02
CA LYS A 75 -17.87 -9.79 1.06
C LYS A 75 -19.21 -9.07 0.98
N CYS A 76 -19.21 -7.74 0.81
CA CYS A 76 -20.43 -6.96 0.62
C CYS A 76 -21.20 -7.39 -0.62
N GLN A 77 -20.51 -7.68 -1.73
CA GLN A 77 -21.16 -8.16 -2.95
C GLN A 77 -21.82 -9.53 -2.73
N ALA A 78 -21.11 -10.48 -2.09
CA ALA A 78 -21.67 -11.79 -1.75
C ALA A 78 -22.90 -11.68 -0.83
N LEU A 79 -22.84 -10.80 0.18
CA LEU A 79 -23.97 -10.57 1.08
C LEU A 79 -25.17 -9.95 0.35
N LYS A 80 -24.91 -9.01 -0.57
CA LYS A 80 -25.96 -8.42 -1.41
C LYS A 80 -26.65 -9.46 -2.27
N ASP A 81 -25.89 -10.39 -2.84
CA ASP A 81 -26.44 -11.50 -3.64
C ASP A 81 -27.28 -12.45 -2.77
N GLN A 82 -26.83 -12.78 -1.55
CA GLN A 82 -27.61 -13.58 -0.60
C GLN A 82 -28.94 -12.91 -0.22
N VAL A 83 -28.91 -11.60 0.08
CA VAL A 83 -30.13 -10.84 0.41
C VAL A 83 -31.11 -10.86 -0.77
N ARG A 84 -30.63 -10.74 -2.01
CA ARG A 84 -31.49 -10.83 -3.19
C ARG A 84 -32.15 -12.20 -3.30
N MET A 85 -31.40 -13.28 -3.12
CA MET A 85 -31.94 -14.65 -3.13
C MET A 85 -33.02 -14.86 -2.07
N LEU A 86 -32.77 -14.42 -0.84
CA LEU A 86 -33.75 -14.51 0.25
C LEU A 86 -35.01 -13.68 -0.03
N GLN A 87 -34.86 -12.51 -0.64
CA GLN A 87 -36.01 -11.69 -1.05
C GLN A 87 -36.86 -12.41 -2.11
N ASP A 88 -36.23 -13.11 -3.06
CA ASP A 88 -36.92 -13.89 -4.08
C ASP A 88 -37.63 -15.11 -3.47
N GLU A 89 -36.98 -15.82 -2.55
CA GLU A 89 -37.60 -16.94 -1.80
C GLU A 89 -38.82 -16.46 -1.00
N VAL A 90 -38.71 -15.35 -0.28
CA VAL A 90 -39.85 -14.77 0.47
C VAL A 90 -40.99 -14.40 -0.48
N ARG A 91 -40.70 -13.79 -1.64
CA ARG A 91 -41.72 -13.49 -2.66
C ARG A 91 -42.43 -14.74 -3.15
N MET A 92 -41.68 -15.80 -3.45
CA MET A 92 -42.25 -17.08 -3.91
C MET A 92 -43.12 -17.75 -2.84
N LEU A 93 -42.67 -17.75 -1.58
CA LEU A 93 -43.44 -18.30 -0.47
C LEU A 93 -44.73 -17.51 -0.23
N LEU A 94 -44.68 -16.18 -0.30
CA LEU A 94 -45.86 -15.33 -0.19
C LEU A 94 -46.89 -15.65 -1.28
N MET A 95 -46.46 -15.80 -2.54
CA MET A 95 -47.38 -16.19 -3.63
C MET A 95 -48.05 -17.53 -3.33
N ARG A 96 -47.29 -18.52 -2.86
CA ARG A 96 -47.82 -19.85 -2.54
C ARG A 96 -48.77 -19.84 -1.33
N VAL A 97 -48.50 -19.02 -0.32
CA VAL A 97 -49.44 -18.82 0.80
C VAL A 97 -50.74 -18.21 0.29
N CYS A 98 -50.68 -17.17 -0.54
CA CYS A 98 -51.89 -16.58 -1.14
C CYS A 98 -52.68 -17.59 -2.00
N GLU A 99 -52.01 -18.47 -2.73
CA GLU A 99 -52.68 -19.54 -3.48
C GLU A 99 -53.40 -20.53 -2.55
N LEU A 100 -52.76 -20.94 -1.45
CA LEU A 100 -53.33 -21.85 -0.45
C LEU A 100 -54.52 -21.22 0.30
N GLU A 101 -54.43 -19.94 0.65
CA GLU A 101 -55.53 -19.20 1.29
C GLU A 101 -56.77 -19.07 0.39
N ARG A 102 -56.62 -19.16 -0.94
CA ARG A 102 -57.75 -19.10 -1.88
C ARG A 102 -58.49 -20.43 -2.06
N VAL A 103 -57.88 -21.55 -1.65
CA VAL A 103 -58.46 -22.90 -1.79
C VAL A 103 -58.95 -23.49 -0.46
N LEU A 104 -58.71 -22.79 0.65
CA LEU A 104 -59.27 -23.05 1.98
C LEU A 104 -60.55 -22.22 2.19
#